data_AF-A0A2V9WF79-F1
#
_entry.id   AF-A0A2V9WF79-F1
#
_cell.length_a   1.000
_cell.length_b   1.000
_cell.length_c   1.000
_cell.angle_alpha   90.00
_cell.angle_beta   90.00
_cell.angle_gamma   90.00
#
_symmetry.space_group_name_H-M   'P 1'
#
loop_
_entity.id
_entity.type
_entity.pdbx_description
1 polymer ?
#
loop_
_entity_poly.entity_id
_entity_poly.type
_entity_poly.pdbx_seq_one_letter_code
_entity_poly.pdbx_strand_id
1 'polypeptide(L)'
;MLAKCLNPICSQTFRYLSDGRIFHLEIPVAGDTVTSRRREYFWLCDSCCAKFTVVLKNGTGVLESRFLEMMSSERLERGEEEGHF
;
A
#
# COMPACT_ATOMS: atom_id res chain seq x y z
N MET A 1 5.00 -12.90 -10.86
CA MET A 1 3.66 -12.94 -11.48
C MET A 1 2.66 -12.44 -10.44
N LEU A 2 1.88 -11.39 -10.76
CA LEU A 2 0.84 -10.87 -9.87
C LEU A 2 -0.37 -11.81 -9.95
N ALA A 3 -0.37 -12.88 -9.15
CA ALA A 3 -1.44 -13.88 -9.22
C ALA A 3 -2.55 -13.64 -8.19
N LYS A 4 -2.18 -13.15 -7.00
CA LYS A 4 -3.09 -12.98 -5.87
C LYS A 4 -2.80 -11.68 -5.14
N CYS A 5 -3.76 -11.25 -4.34
CA CYS A 5 -3.58 -10.15 -3.40
C CYS A 5 -2.38 -10.43 -2.49
N LEU A 6 -1.54 -9.42 -2.25
CA LEU A 6 -0.40 -9.55 -1.34
C LEU A 6 -0.86 -9.79 0.11
N ASN A 7 -2.08 -9.39 0.46
CA ASN A 7 -2.67 -9.69 1.75
C ASN A 7 -2.87 -11.21 1.93
N PRO A 8 -2.13 -11.89 2.84
CA PRO A 8 -2.17 -13.33 2.98
C PRO A 8 -3.53 -13.88 3.45
N ILE A 9 -4.35 -13.05 4.13
CA ILE A 9 -5.72 -13.42 4.52
C ILE A 9 -6.75 -13.13 3.43
N CYS A 10 -6.34 -12.54 2.30
CA CYS A 10 -7.21 -12.23 1.17
C CYS A 10 -7.02 -13.27 0.05
N SER A 11 -8.12 -13.85 -0.41
CA SER A 11 -8.12 -14.85 -1.49
C SER A 11 -8.43 -14.26 -2.86
N GLN A 12 -8.45 -12.92 -3.00
CA GLN A 12 -8.74 -12.27 -4.27
C GLN A 12 -7.62 -12.57 -5.29
N THR A 13 -8.01 -13.02 -6.47
CA THR A 13 -7.11 -13.25 -7.61
C THR A 13 -7.02 -11.98 -8.47
N PHE A 14 -5.83 -11.71 -9.00
CA PHE A 14 -5.65 -10.62 -9.95
C PHE A 14 -6.31 -10.98 -11.29
N ARG A 15 -7.46 -10.37 -11.59
CA ARG A 15 -8.18 -10.53 -12.87
C ARG A 15 -8.16 -9.27 -13.69
N TYR A 16 -8.52 -8.13 -13.09
CA TYR A 16 -8.60 -6.84 -13.75
C TYR A 16 -7.77 -5.78 -13.02
N LEU A 17 -7.23 -4.84 -13.78
CA LEU A 17 -6.48 -3.70 -13.23
C LEU A 17 -7.36 -2.75 -12.42
N SER A 18 -8.67 -2.76 -12.65
CA SER A 18 -9.67 -1.99 -11.91
C SER A 18 -9.93 -2.52 -10.49
N ASP A 19 -9.63 -3.79 -10.23
CA ASP A 19 -10.02 -4.46 -8.98
C ASP A 19 -9.04 -4.17 -7.82
N GLY A 20 -8.16 -3.21 -7.99
CA GLY A 20 -7.16 -2.87 -7.00
C GLY A 20 -6.05 -1.96 -7.52
N ARG A 21 -4.89 -2.06 -6.88
CA ARG A 21 -3.73 -1.21 -7.18
C ARG A 21 -2.46 -2.03 -7.25
N ILE A 22 -1.63 -1.71 -8.23
CA ILE A 22 -0.27 -2.25 -8.37
C ILE A 22 0.70 -1.29 -7.67
N PHE A 23 1.50 -1.84 -6.77
CA PHE A 23 2.63 -1.20 -6.13
C PHE A 23 3.90 -1.70 -6.80
N HIS A 24 4.86 -0.82 -7.02
CA HIS A 24 6.19 -1.22 -7.47
C HIS A 24 7.21 -0.75 -6.45
N LEU A 25 8.12 -1.64 -6.07
CA LEU A 25 9.23 -1.33 -5.18
C LEU A 25 10.55 -1.54 -5.92
N GLU A 26 11.48 -0.62 -5.70
CA GLU A 26 12.85 -0.74 -6.19
C GLU A 26 13.73 -1.30 -5.08
N ILE A 27 14.17 -2.54 -5.25
CA ILE A 27 14.96 -3.27 -4.27
C ILE A 27 16.43 -3.14 -4.66
N PRO A 28 17.29 -2.60 -3.77
CA PRO A 28 18.73 -2.56 -4.04
C PRO A 28 19.26 -4.00 -4.09
N VAL A 29 20.00 -4.33 -5.16
CA VAL A 29 20.67 -5.63 -5.27
C VAL A 29 21.96 -5.56 -4.44
N ALA A 30 22.11 -6.45 -3.46
CA ALA A 30 23.31 -6.49 -2.62
C ALA A 30 24.53 -6.86 -3.48
N GLY A 31 25.55 -5.99 -3.47
CA GLY A 31 26.83 -6.22 -4.15
C GLY A 31 27.07 -5.37 -5.41
N ASP A 32 26.04 -4.70 -5.94
CA ASP A 32 26.21 -3.80 -7.08
C ASP A 32 26.32 -2.34 -6.63
N THR A 33 27.47 -1.74 -6.91
CA THR A 33 27.71 -0.32 -6.75
C THR A 33 26.75 0.48 -7.65
N VAL A 34 25.78 1.13 -7.02
CA VAL A 34 25.06 2.33 -7.50
C VAL A 34 23.98 2.12 -8.58
N THR A 35 23.97 1.05 -9.39
CA THR A 35 23.11 1.04 -10.61
C THR A 35 22.09 -0.09 -10.75
N SER A 36 22.24 -1.22 -10.05
CA SER A 36 21.35 -2.37 -10.23
C SER A 36 20.22 -2.38 -9.19
N ARG A 37 19.03 -1.92 -9.59
CA ARG A 37 17.80 -2.01 -8.78
C ARG A 37 16.87 -3.04 -9.40
N ARG A 38 16.43 -4.02 -8.61
CA ARG A 38 15.38 -4.95 -9.04
C ARG A 38 14.03 -4.30 -8.78
N ARG A 39 13.22 -4.15 -9.83
CA ARG A 39 11.82 -3.73 -9.68
C ARG A 39 10.94 -4.94 -9.40
N GLU A 40 10.27 -4.91 -8.25
CA GLU A 40 9.26 -5.90 -7.90
C GLU A 40 7.87 -5.27 -7.86
N TYR A 41 6.89 -6.01 -8.37
CA TYR A 41 5.50 -5.57 -8.43
C TYR A 41 4.67 -6.38 -7.45
N PHE A 42 3.80 -5.67 -6.73
CA PHE A 42 2.85 -6.21 -5.77
C PHE A 42 1.46 -5.71 -6.11
N TRP A 43 0.43 -6.52 -5.85
CA TRP A 43 -0.95 -6.11 -6.10
C TRP A 43 -1.79 -6.29 -4.84
N LEU A 44 -2.61 -5.28 -4.54
CA LEU A 44 -3.66 -5.35 -3.53
C LEU A 44 -4.99 -5.13 -4.21
N CYS A 45 -5.99 -5.93 -3.86
CA CYS A 45 -7.36 -5.63 -4.25
C CYS A 45 -7.85 -4.32 -3.62
N ASP A 46 -8.92 -3.75 -4.15
CA ASP A 46 -9.45 -2.45 -3.72
C ASP A 46 -9.68 -2.37 -2.20
N SER A 47 -10.34 -3.38 -1.62
CA SER A 47 -10.60 -3.43 -0.17
C SER A 47 -9.33 -3.53 0.69
N CYS A 48 -8.27 -4.18 0.18
CA CYS A 48 -7.00 -4.25 0.90
C CYS A 48 -6.19 -2.97 0.71
N CYS A 49 -6.27 -2.32 -0.45
CA CYS A 49 -5.59 -1.07 -0.74
C CYS A 49 -6.14 0.10 0.09
N ALA A 50 -7.40 0.05 0.50
CA ALA A 50 -7.99 1.03 1.41
C ALA A 50 -7.39 0.97 2.83
N LYS A 51 -6.95 -0.23 3.27
CA LYS A 51 -6.47 -0.47 4.64
C LYS A 51 -4.96 -0.55 4.75
N PHE A 52 -4.31 -0.97 3.68
CA PHE A 52 -2.88 -1.27 3.67
C PHE A 52 -2.18 -0.56 2.51
N THR A 53 -0.88 -0.37 2.69
CA THR A 53 0.06 -0.01 1.62
C THR A 53 1.19 -1.04 1.59
N VAL A 54 1.98 -1.04 0.53
CA VAL A 54 3.14 -1.93 0.40
C VAL A 54 4.40 -1.10 0.56
N VAL A 55 5.25 -1.47 1.52
CA VAL A 55 6.52 -0.79 1.82
C VAL A 55 7.68 -1.77 1.73
N LEU A 56 8.86 -1.25 1.43
CA LEU A 56 10.09 -2.05 1.41
C LEU A 56 10.70 -2.12 2.82
N LYS A 57 10.75 -3.30 3.43
CA LYS A 57 11.51 -3.56 4.67
C LYS A 57 12.53 -4.66 4.42
N ASN A 58 13.81 -4.37 4.70
CA ASN A 58 14.91 -5.33 4.56
C ASN A 58 14.98 -5.99 3.16
N GLY A 59 14.69 -5.23 2.11
CA GLY A 59 14.68 -5.74 0.74
C GLY A 59 13.46 -6.59 0.37
N THR A 60 12.43 -6.65 1.23
CA THR A 60 11.18 -7.39 0.97
C THR A 60 9.97 -6.44 1.03
N GLY A 61 9.03 -6.61 0.10
CA GLY A 61 7.75 -5.90 0.13
C GLY A 61 6.82 -6.44 1.22
N VAL A 62 6.43 -5.60 2.17
CA VAL A 62 5.55 -5.96 3.29
C VAL A 62 4.34 -5.05 3.37
N LEU A 63 3.27 -5.53 4.00
CA LEU A 63 2.05 -4.76 4.22
C LEU A 63 2.21 -3.84 5.43
N GLU A 64 1.83 -2.59 5.27
CA GLU A 64 1.78 -1.62 6.35
C GLU A 64 0.38 -1.00 6.43
N SER A 65 -0.14 -0.87 7.65
CA SER A 65 -1.48 -0.33 7.87
C SER A 65 -1.51 1.17 7.59
N ARG A 66 -2.53 1.62 6.86
CA ARG A 66 -2.81 3.05 6.64
C ARG A 66 -3.48 3.72 7.84
N PHE A 67 -3.72 2.99 8.93
CA PHE A 67 -4.46 3.50 10.11
C PHE A 67 -3.85 4.77 10.73
N LEU A 68 -2.52 4.97 10.62
CA LEU A 68 -1.86 6.17 11.14
C LEU A 68 -2.26 7.45 10.39
N GLU A 69 -2.63 7.37 9.10
CA GLU A 69 -3.13 8.50 8.32
C GLU A 69 -4.61 8.80 8.58
N MET A 70 -5.42 7.79 8.94
CA MET A 70 -6.84 7.98 9.22
C MET A 70 -7.07 8.78 10.52
N MET A 71 -6.21 8.59 11.52
CA MET A 71 -6.36 9.25 12.83
C MET A 71 -5.99 10.74 12.84
N SER A 72 -5.31 11.25 11.81
CA SER A 72 -5.03 12.68 11.68
C SER A 72 -6.18 13.44 10.98
N SER A 73 -6.94 12.78 10.09
CA SER A 73 -8.04 13.39 9.34
C SER A 73 -9.32 13.53 10.17
N GLU A 74 -9.67 12.54 11.01
CA GLU A 74 -10.89 12.55 11.84
C GLU A 74 -10.90 13.65 12.93
N ARG A 75 -9.77 14.31 13.17
CA ARG A 75 -9.65 15.42 14.13
C ARG A 75 -9.97 16.78 13.50
N LEU A 76 -9.97 16.90 12.18
CA LEU A 76 -10.22 18.18 11.50
C LEU A 76 -11.72 18.44 11.21
N GLU A 77 -12.53 17.39 11.08
CA GLU A 77 -13.94 17.51 10.67
C GLU A 77 -14.92 17.87 11.81
N ARG A 78 -14.43 18.02 13.06
CA ARG A 78 -15.24 18.32 14.25
C ARG A 78 -15.15 19.78 14.72
N GLY A 79 -14.64 20.69 13.90
CA GLY A 79 -14.30 22.06 14.29
C GLY A 79 -15.16 23.19 13.73
N GLU A 80 -16.12 22.94 12.83
CA GLU A 80 -16.83 24.01 12.10
C GLU A 80 -18.36 23.86 12.12
N GLU A 81 -18.97 23.69 13.30
CA GLU A 81 -20.42 23.85 13.47
C GLU A 81 -20.78 24.59 14.78
N GLU A 82 -20.07 25.67 15.13
CA GLU A 82 -20.51 26.56 16.23
C GLU A 82 -20.23 28.02 15.83
N GLY A 83 -21.21 28.64 15.17
CA GLY A 83 -21.13 30.02 14.71
C GLY A 83 -22.49 30.60 14.33
N HIS A 84 -23.49 30.38 15.17
CA HIS A 84 -24.79 31.04 15.09
C HIS A 84 -24.98 31.96 16.29
N PHE A 85 -24.58 33.23 16.15
CA PHE A 85 -25.26 34.37 16.76
C PHE A 85 -24.88 35.67 16.03
#